data_AF-A0A6M2CWQ2-F1
#
_entry.id   AF-A0A6M2CWQ2-F1
#
_cell.length_a   1.000
_cell.length_b   1.000
_cell.length_c   1.000
_cell.angle_alpha   90.00
_cell.angle_beta   90.00
_cell.angle_gamma   90.00
#
_symmetry.space_group_name_H-M   'P 1'
#
loop_
_entity.id
_entity.type
_entity.pdbx_description
1 polymer ?
#
loop_
_entity_poly.entity_id
_entity_poly.type
_entity_poly.pdbx_seq_one_letter_code
_entity_poly.pdbx_strand_id
1 'polypeptide(L)'
;SLGIRLSWRLFDQQTPTKSQGKKSVIKRSVATVAPHDYPGLSSGRAQVILMTIFGILAVDFPTVPRYFAKTEKTGFSPMDMGVGAFVIIVAVSSREAKNGLSAEHIQNVFKAVRGSVALVILGMLRLFMVTVLNYQNPVHEYGVHWNFFFTLASTRILTSLVYAMVPIHMDWMIGVVLACAYEACLLFTPLASFLDSDNRSGFLAANKEGLASIAGYVALHLAAAATARTLGYKPRSSARDWIMTGLQAVGVSGAAFTATYVMHTAVDPVSRRLANLSYCLWMYSLGTFALVMSILVTFFRVALLPSNAHVDYNFFDVANPDDNDVDLLWKSVNYNGMAVFLLANILTGLVNVFFHPRTASDTVCVVTLIVYIYAVCMFAVLLYRKKIKLKLPFT
;
A
#
# COMPACT_ATOMS: atom_id res chain seq x y z
N SER A 1 34.85 2.31 11.52
CA SER A 1 34.54 3.76 11.65
C SER A 1 33.05 4.01 11.86
N LEU A 2 32.18 3.66 10.90
CA LEU A 2 30.72 3.92 10.98
C LEU A 2 30.02 3.16 12.12
N GLY A 3 30.31 1.87 12.29
CA GLY A 3 29.69 1.03 13.34
C GLY A 3 30.05 1.45 14.77
N ILE A 4 31.26 2.00 14.99
CA ILE A 4 31.69 2.51 16.30
C ILE A 4 30.98 3.83 16.62
N ARG A 5 30.82 4.72 15.62
CA ARG A 5 30.03 5.97 15.77
C ARG A 5 28.54 5.69 16.04
N LEU A 6 27.98 4.66 15.40
CA LEU A 6 26.59 4.24 15.61
C LEU A 6 26.42 3.69 17.04
N SER A 7 27.31 2.79 17.47
CA SER A 7 27.31 2.24 18.82
C SER A 7 27.41 3.35 19.88
N TRP A 8 28.39 4.24 19.75
CA TRP A 8 28.54 5.37 20.69
C TRP A 8 27.29 6.25 20.73
N ARG A 9 26.71 6.66 19.60
CA ARG A 9 25.52 7.56 19.62
C ARG A 9 24.25 6.93 20.16
N LEU A 10 24.03 5.64 19.89
CA LEU A 10 22.83 4.93 20.35
C LEU A 10 22.89 4.60 21.86
N PHE A 11 24.10 4.43 22.41
CA PHE A 11 24.31 4.13 23.83
C PHE A 11 24.55 5.38 24.72
N ASP A 12 25.13 6.46 24.20
CA ASP A 12 25.49 7.63 25.02
C ASP A 12 24.27 8.52 25.37
N GLN A 13 23.21 8.51 24.55
CA GLN A 13 21.93 9.15 24.89
C GLN A 13 21.16 8.45 26.02
N GLN A 14 21.64 7.31 26.54
CA GLN A 14 21.04 6.61 27.68
C GLN A 14 21.53 7.13 29.04
N THR A 15 22.45 8.10 29.09
CA THR A 15 22.88 8.69 30.36
C THR A 15 21.96 9.85 30.76
N PRO A 16 21.18 9.74 31.85
CA PRO A 16 20.43 10.88 32.36
C PRO A 16 21.44 11.85 32.95
N THR A 17 21.68 12.98 32.28
CA THR A 17 22.36 14.13 32.89
C THR A 17 21.58 14.55 34.13
N LYS A 18 22.11 14.23 35.31
CA LYS A 18 21.63 14.75 36.59
C LYS A 18 21.91 16.25 36.64
N SER A 19 20.97 17.08 36.17
CA SER A 19 20.94 18.50 36.56
C SER A 19 20.04 18.66 37.78
N GLN A 20 20.64 19.00 38.92
CA GLN A 20 19.93 19.44 40.12
C GLN A 20 19.15 20.73 39.82
N GLY A 21 17.86 20.78 40.18
CA GLY A 21 17.10 22.03 40.15
C GLY A 21 15.58 21.87 40.23
N LYS A 22 15.04 22.08 41.44
CA LYS A 22 13.63 22.38 41.82
C LYS A 22 12.51 21.55 41.17
N LYS A 23 11.94 20.66 41.99
CA LYS A 23 10.67 19.95 41.79
C LYS A 23 9.50 20.95 41.65
N SER A 24 9.12 21.30 40.43
CA SER A 24 7.72 21.56 40.10
C SER A 24 7.15 20.25 39.56
N VAL A 25 6.24 19.62 40.31
CA VAL A 25 5.45 18.49 39.81
C VAL A 25 4.47 19.05 38.78
N ILE A 26 4.98 19.31 37.58
CA ILE A 26 4.14 19.38 36.39
C ILE A 26 3.66 17.94 36.23
N LYS A 27 2.40 17.69 36.58
CA LYS A 27 1.68 16.52 36.09
C LYS A 27 1.83 16.57 34.58
N ARG A 28 2.82 15.83 34.03
CA ARG A 28 2.82 15.48 32.62
C ARG A 28 1.50 14.76 32.42
N SER A 29 0.53 15.48 31.86
CA SER A 29 -0.57 14.87 31.14
C SER A 29 0.08 13.74 30.35
N VAL A 30 -0.31 12.51 30.66
CA VAL A 30 -0.07 11.38 29.77
C VAL A 30 -0.72 11.83 28.48
N ALA A 31 0.10 12.31 27.55
CA ALA A 31 -0.37 12.82 26.30
C ALA A 31 -1.20 11.69 25.71
N THR A 32 -2.49 11.92 25.55
CA THR A 32 -3.36 11.12 24.71
C THR A 32 -2.91 11.39 23.28
N VAL A 33 -1.79 10.76 22.91
CA VAL A 33 -1.14 10.88 21.62
C VAL A 33 -2.07 10.23 20.59
N ALA A 34 -2.62 11.03 19.69
CA ALA A 34 -3.26 10.51 18.50
C ALA A 34 -2.25 9.60 17.77
N PRO A 35 -2.65 8.44 17.22
CA PRO A 35 -1.74 7.54 16.51
C PRO A 35 -1.28 8.24 15.22
N HIS A 36 -0.20 9.01 15.32
CA HIS A 36 0.40 9.74 14.21
C HIS A 36 1.21 8.77 13.34
N ASP A 37 1.14 8.99 12.03
CA ASP A 37 1.66 8.09 11.01
C ASP A 37 3.18 7.98 11.08
N TYR A 38 3.72 6.77 11.29
CA TYR A 38 5.16 6.52 11.14
C TYR A 38 5.64 7.05 9.78
N PRO A 39 6.61 8.00 9.72
CA PRO A 39 7.03 8.65 8.48
C PRO A 39 7.49 7.69 7.39
N GLY A 40 8.08 6.55 7.76
CA GLY A 40 8.48 5.50 6.81
C GLY A 40 7.29 4.91 6.05
N LEU A 41 6.17 4.63 6.73
CA LEU A 41 4.94 4.13 6.09
C LEU A 41 4.26 5.19 5.23
N SER A 42 4.29 6.45 5.68
CA SER A 42 3.81 7.58 4.87
C SER A 42 4.62 7.71 3.57
N SER A 43 5.95 7.66 3.66
CA SER A 43 6.83 7.73 2.49
C SER A 43 6.61 6.55 1.54
N GLY A 44 6.50 5.33 2.08
CA GLY A 44 6.19 4.14 1.28
C GLY A 44 4.86 4.24 0.53
N ARG A 45 3.82 4.81 1.17
CA ARG A 45 2.53 5.05 0.50
C ARG A 45 2.68 5.96 -0.72
N ALA A 46 3.40 7.07 -0.59
CA ALA A 46 3.60 7.99 -1.69
C ALA A 46 4.46 7.39 -2.81
N GLN A 47 5.47 6.57 -2.48
CA GLN A 47 6.29 5.85 -3.45
C GLN A 47 5.45 4.91 -4.32
N VAL A 48 4.58 4.09 -3.73
CA VAL A 48 3.72 3.18 -4.49
C VAL A 48 2.76 3.94 -5.40
N ILE A 49 2.19 5.06 -4.93
CA ILE A 49 1.31 5.90 -5.76
C ILE A 49 2.10 6.40 -6.98
N LEU A 50 3.28 6.98 -6.79
CA LEU A 50 4.11 7.50 -7.88
C LEU A 50 4.60 6.40 -8.84
N MET A 51 5.03 5.26 -8.31
CA MET A 51 5.44 4.11 -9.13
C MET A 51 4.27 3.57 -9.96
N THR A 52 3.07 3.51 -9.39
CA THR A 52 1.88 3.09 -10.13
C THR A 52 1.54 4.10 -11.22
N ILE A 53 1.53 5.39 -10.90
CA ILE A 53 1.24 6.48 -11.85
C ILE A 53 2.21 6.45 -13.03
N PHE A 54 3.50 6.25 -12.76
CA PHE A 54 4.50 6.06 -13.79
C PHE A 54 4.20 4.80 -14.63
N GLY A 55 3.98 3.66 -13.97
CA GLY A 55 3.76 2.37 -14.62
C GLY A 55 2.56 2.34 -15.56
N ILE A 56 1.41 2.92 -15.16
CA ILE A 56 0.17 2.88 -15.95
C ILE A 56 0.28 3.56 -17.32
N LEU A 57 1.17 4.55 -17.47
CA LEU A 57 1.42 5.19 -18.76
C LEU A 57 2.65 4.59 -19.46
N ALA A 58 3.70 4.23 -18.69
CA ALA A 58 4.95 3.71 -19.24
C ALA A 58 4.73 2.48 -20.12
N VAL A 59 3.89 1.53 -19.68
CA VAL A 59 3.65 0.26 -20.41
C VAL A 59 2.86 0.41 -21.71
N ASP A 60 2.30 1.59 -21.99
CA ASP A 60 1.61 1.85 -23.26
C ASP A 60 2.61 2.13 -24.40
N PHE A 61 3.83 2.56 -24.08
CA PHE A 61 4.90 2.83 -25.05
C PHE A 61 5.67 1.56 -25.46
N PRO A 62 6.08 1.42 -26.73
CA PRO A 62 6.85 0.28 -27.22
C PRO A 62 8.27 0.24 -26.67
N THR A 63 8.84 1.41 -26.31
CA THR A 63 10.15 1.55 -25.67
C THR A 63 10.24 0.78 -24.35
N VAL A 64 9.12 0.64 -23.64
CA VAL A 64 9.06 -0.08 -22.36
C VAL A 64 8.79 -1.56 -22.67
N PRO A 65 9.69 -2.47 -22.24
CA PRO A 65 9.52 -3.89 -22.53
C PRO A 65 8.19 -4.46 -22.03
N ARG A 66 7.55 -5.31 -22.85
CA ARG A 66 6.23 -5.87 -22.56
C ARG A 66 6.20 -6.78 -21.33
N TYR A 67 7.33 -7.34 -20.90
CA TYR A 67 7.40 -8.10 -19.65
C TYR A 67 7.17 -7.23 -18.38
N PHE A 68 7.18 -5.90 -18.51
CA PHE A 68 6.75 -5.01 -17.44
C PHE A 68 5.22 -4.80 -17.38
N ALA A 69 4.49 -5.15 -18.44
CA ALA A 69 3.05 -5.11 -18.47
C ALA A 69 2.44 -6.25 -17.63
N LYS A 70 1.14 -6.14 -17.36
CA LYS A 70 0.40 -7.13 -16.56
C LYS A 70 0.53 -8.52 -17.19
N THR A 71 0.73 -9.53 -16.36
CA THR A 71 0.64 -10.92 -16.81
C THR A 71 -0.82 -11.29 -17.08
N GLU A 72 -1.05 -12.13 -18.09
CA GLU A 72 -2.41 -12.56 -18.45
C GLU A 72 -2.98 -13.60 -17.48
N LYS A 73 -2.17 -14.59 -17.10
CA LYS A 73 -2.57 -15.66 -16.18
C LYS A 73 -1.72 -15.68 -14.92
N THR A 74 -0.42 -15.90 -15.09
CA THR A 74 0.52 -16.14 -13.99
C THR A 74 1.88 -15.50 -14.27
N GLY A 75 2.62 -15.20 -13.21
CA GLY A 75 3.99 -14.68 -13.28
C GLY A 75 4.20 -13.44 -12.41
N PHE A 76 5.33 -12.78 -12.66
CA PHE A 76 5.75 -11.58 -11.94
C PHE A 76 5.94 -10.43 -12.93
N SER A 77 5.25 -9.32 -12.70
CA SER A 77 5.53 -8.06 -13.40
C SER A 77 5.36 -6.87 -12.46
N PRO A 78 6.01 -5.72 -12.73
CA PRO A 78 5.77 -4.51 -11.97
C PRO A 78 4.32 -4.04 -12.01
N MET A 79 3.63 -4.19 -13.13
CA MET A 79 2.22 -3.84 -13.23
C MET A 79 1.32 -4.76 -12.41
N ASP A 80 1.77 -5.99 -12.12
CA ASP A 80 1.01 -6.88 -11.28
C ASP A 80 1.06 -6.51 -9.79
N MET A 81 2.09 -5.76 -9.37
CA MET A 81 2.22 -5.29 -7.99
C MET A 81 1.13 -4.28 -7.61
N GLY A 82 0.57 -3.55 -8.58
CA GLY A 82 -0.27 -2.38 -8.33
C GLY A 82 -1.42 -2.67 -7.36
N VAL A 83 -2.29 -3.64 -7.68
CA VAL A 83 -3.50 -3.90 -6.89
C VAL A 83 -3.18 -4.32 -5.47
N GLY A 84 -2.23 -5.24 -5.29
CA GLY A 84 -1.80 -5.70 -3.97
C GLY A 84 -1.16 -4.59 -3.16
N ALA A 85 -0.34 -3.73 -3.78
CA ALA A 85 0.30 -2.61 -3.11
C ALA A 85 -0.71 -1.55 -2.65
N PHE A 86 -1.75 -1.29 -3.45
CA PHE A 86 -2.87 -0.46 -3.02
C PHE A 86 -3.59 -1.09 -1.82
N VAL A 87 -3.92 -2.39 -1.85
CA VAL A 87 -4.56 -3.08 -0.71
C VAL A 87 -3.72 -2.96 0.56
N ILE A 88 -2.40 -3.12 0.47
CA ILE A 88 -1.47 -2.94 1.60
C ILE A 88 -1.50 -1.50 2.12
N ILE A 89 -1.47 -0.50 1.23
CA ILE A 89 -1.56 0.92 1.63
C ILE A 89 -2.86 1.24 2.34
N VAL A 90 -3.98 0.69 1.82
CA VAL A 90 -5.29 0.83 2.43
C VAL A 90 -5.29 0.21 3.83
N ALA A 91 -4.69 -0.96 3.99
CA ALA A 91 -4.55 -1.66 5.27
C ALA A 91 -3.67 -0.90 6.25
N VAL A 92 -2.48 -0.47 5.84
CA VAL A 92 -1.55 0.29 6.68
C VAL A 92 -2.13 1.63 7.13
N SER A 93 -2.92 2.29 6.28
CA SER A 93 -3.55 3.58 6.59
C SER A 93 -4.84 3.43 7.40
N SER A 94 -5.28 2.21 7.68
CA SER A 94 -6.58 1.91 8.26
C SER A 94 -6.62 2.21 9.77
N ARG A 95 -7.84 2.31 10.33
CA ARG A 95 -8.00 2.54 11.78
C ARG A 95 -7.59 1.31 12.58
N GLU A 96 -7.79 0.14 11.99
CA GLU A 96 -7.46 -1.17 12.55
C GLU A 96 -5.94 -1.34 12.68
N ALA A 97 -5.17 -0.89 11.68
CA ALA A 97 -3.72 -0.87 11.79
C ALA A 97 -3.21 0.06 12.91
N LYS A 98 -3.88 1.19 13.13
CA LYS A 98 -3.53 2.18 14.16
C LYS A 98 -4.11 1.88 15.55
N ASN A 99 -4.70 0.70 15.73
CA ASN A 99 -5.38 0.28 16.96
C ASN A 99 -6.49 1.26 17.42
N GLY A 100 -7.14 1.94 16.47
CA GLY A 100 -8.12 2.99 16.68
C GLY A 100 -9.57 2.56 16.42
N LEU A 101 -9.88 1.27 16.54
CA LEU A 101 -11.26 0.78 16.43
C LEU A 101 -12.06 1.18 17.67
N SER A 102 -13.23 1.79 17.45
CA SER A 102 -14.23 1.99 18.51
C SER A 102 -14.87 0.65 18.88
N ALA A 103 -15.31 0.50 20.13
CA ALA A 103 -16.09 -0.66 20.59
C ALA A 103 -17.42 -0.86 19.83
N GLU A 104 -17.89 0.16 19.09
CA GLU A 104 -19.13 0.12 18.32
C GLU A 104 -18.92 -0.51 16.93
N HIS A 105 -18.94 -1.85 16.87
CA HIS A 105 -18.66 -2.63 15.66
C HIS A 105 -19.53 -2.25 14.45
N ILE A 106 -20.84 -2.07 14.62
CA ILE A 106 -21.77 -1.74 13.51
C ILE A 106 -21.49 -0.36 12.91
N GLN A 107 -21.16 0.63 13.76
CA GLN A 107 -20.82 1.97 13.27
C GLN A 107 -19.53 1.97 12.44
N ASN A 108 -18.57 1.11 12.79
CA ASN A 108 -17.34 0.97 12.02
C ASN A 108 -17.63 0.43 10.61
N VAL A 109 -18.53 -0.56 10.48
CA VAL A 109 -19.01 -1.05 9.18
C VAL A 109 -19.70 0.06 8.39
N PHE A 110 -20.61 0.83 9.01
CA PHE A 110 -21.25 1.94 8.31
C PHE A 110 -20.25 3.02 7.87
N LYS A 111 -19.23 3.33 8.68
CA LYS A 111 -18.13 4.23 8.31
C LYS A 111 -17.30 3.67 7.16
N ALA A 112 -17.06 2.35 7.11
CA ALA A 112 -16.38 1.69 6.01
C ALA A 112 -17.19 1.78 4.71
N VAL A 113 -18.49 1.47 4.76
CA VAL A 113 -19.42 1.59 3.63
C VAL A 113 -19.50 3.02 3.12
N ARG A 114 -19.70 4.00 4.01
CA ARG A 114 -19.72 5.43 3.66
C ARG A 114 -18.39 5.87 3.02
N GLY A 115 -17.27 5.35 3.52
CA GLY A 115 -15.95 5.55 2.89
C GLY A 115 -15.88 4.92 1.50
N SER A 116 -16.43 3.74 1.28
CA SER A 116 -16.35 3.07 -0.02
C SER A 116 -17.24 3.69 -1.11
N VAL A 117 -18.20 4.56 -0.78
CA VAL A 117 -19.14 5.17 -1.77
C VAL A 117 -18.42 5.80 -2.94
N ALA A 118 -17.37 6.60 -2.70
CA ALA A 118 -16.66 7.25 -3.79
C ALA A 118 -15.87 6.27 -4.66
N LEU A 119 -15.39 5.14 -4.12
CA LEU A 119 -14.82 4.07 -4.94
C LEU A 119 -15.89 3.41 -5.83
N VAL A 120 -17.09 3.20 -5.30
CA VAL A 120 -18.21 2.68 -6.07
C VAL A 120 -18.56 3.64 -7.20
N ILE A 121 -18.66 4.95 -6.93
CA ILE A 121 -18.91 5.97 -7.95
C ILE A 121 -17.83 5.95 -9.03
N LEU A 122 -16.54 5.86 -8.66
CA LEU A 122 -15.44 5.76 -9.62
C LEU A 122 -15.49 4.46 -10.43
N GLY A 123 -15.88 3.36 -9.80
CA GLY A 123 -16.10 2.08 -10.47
C GLY A 123 -17.22 2.17 -11.50
N MET A 124 -18.34 2.82 -11.16
CA MET A 124 -19.46 3.07 -12.07
C MET A 124 -19.07 3.99 -13.23
N LEU A 125 -18.34 5.07 -12.93
CA LEU A 125 -17.84 5.99 -13.96
C LEU A 125 -16.89 5.28 -14.93
N ARG A 126 -15.96 4.47 -14.41
CA ARG A 126 -15.05 3.68 -15.24
C ARG A 126 -15.83 2.70 -16.13
N LEU A 127 -16.80 1.98 -15.56
CA LEU A 127 -17.64 1.05 -16.32
C LEU A 127 -18.37 1.79 -17.46
N PHE A 128 -19.02 2.90 -17.13
CA PHE A 128 -19.70 3.75 -18.12
C PHE A 128 -18.75 4.20 -19.25
N MET A 129 -17.58 4.74 -18.90
CA MET A 129 -16.62 5.23 -19.89
C MET A 129 -16.11 4.12 -20.81
N VAL A 130 -15.80 2.95 -20.27
CA VAL A 130 -15.34 1.80 -21.07
C VAL A 130 -16.44 1.33 -22.03
N THR A 131 -17.69 1.26 -21.56
CA THR A 131 -18.83 0.86 -22.39
C THR A 131 -19.13 1.87 -23.49
N VAL A 132 -19.11 3.18 -23.19
CA VAL A 132 -19.42 4.23 -24.17
C VAL A 132 -18.31 4.39 -25.21
N LEU A 133 -17.04 4.32 -24.78
CA LEU A 133 -15.89 4.51 -25.66
C LEU A 133 -15.52 3.24 -26.46
N ASN A 134 -16.25 2.13 -26.29
CA ASN A 134 -15.92 0.82 -26.85
C ASN A 134 -14.44 0.45 -26.67
N TYR A 135 -13.86 0.87 -25.53
CA TYR A 135 -12.45 0.63 -25.25
C TYR A 135 -12.26 -0.86 -24.92
N GLN A 136 -11.21 -1.48 -25.46
CA GLN A 136 -10.92 -2.89 -25.20
C GLN A 136 -10.63 -3.10 -23.71
N ASN A 137 -11.59 -3.68 -23.00
CA ASN A 137 -11.43 -4.08 -21.60
C ASN A 137 -10.95 -5.53 -21.54
N PRO A 138 -9.78 -5.83 -20.96
CA PRO A 138 -9.36 -7.21 -20.77
C PRO A 138 -10.31 -7.89 -19.76
N VAL A 139 -11.30 -8.63 -20.29
CA VAL A 139 -12.36 -9.29 -19.50
C VAL A 139 -11.77 -10.26 -18.49
N HIS A 140 -10.67 -10.92 -18.84
CA HIS A 140 -9.98 -11.83 -17.93
C HIS A 140 -9.33 -11.13 -16.73
N GLU A 141 -9.24 -9.79 -16.69
CA GLU A 141 -8.61 -9.10 -15.55
C GLU A 141 -9.51 -9.08 -14.31
N TYR A 142 -10.77 -8.66 -14.48
CA TYR A 142 -11.75 -8.54 -13.39
C TYR A 142 -13.11 -9.12 -13.76
N GLY A 143 -13.41 -9.23 -15.05
CA GLY A 143 -14.73 -9.53 -15.57
C GLY A 143 -15.24 -8.48 -16.55
N VAL A 144 -16.49 -8.65 -16.96
CA VAL A 144 -17.17 -7.78 -17.92
C VAL A 144 -17.53 -6.43 -17.29
N HIS A 145 -18.10 -6.46 -16.08
CA HIS A 145 -18.62 -5.27 -15.39
C HIS A 145 -17.78 -4.87 -14.17
N TRP A 146 -16.95 -5.78 -13.67
CA TRP A 146 -16.14 -5.55 -12.49
C TRP A 146 -14.83 -4.83 -12.83
N ASN A 147 -14.29 -4.09 -11.86
CA ASN A 147 -13.02 -3.40 -12.02
C ASN A 147 -12.33 -3.18 -10.67
N PHE A 148 -11.10 -2.68 -10.73
CA PHE A 148 -10.24 -2.36 -9.59
C PHE A 148 -10.93 -1.59 -8.45
N PHE A 149 -11.75 -0.57 -8.77
CA PHE A 149 -12.38 0.25 -7.74
C PHE A 149 -13.45 -0.54 -6.97
N PHE A 150 -14.20 -1.42 -7.65
CA PHE A 150 -15.14 -2.31 -7.00
C PHE A 150 -14.43 -3.34 -6.14
N THR A 151 -13.32 -3.92 -6.60
CA THR A 151 -12.51 -4.83 -5.77
C THR A 151 -12.04 -4.14 -4.49
N LEU A 152 -11.46 -2.93 -4.58
CA LEU A 152 -11.03 -2.18 -3.39
C LEU A 152 -12.20 -1.84 -2.44
N ALA A 153 -13.34 -1.40 -3.00
CA ALA A 153 -14.53 -1.07 -2.21
C ALA A 153 -15.04 -2.29 -1.44
N SER A 154 -15.14 -3.44 -2.13
CA SER A 154 -15.58 -4.71 -1.55
C SER A 154 -14.59 -5.21 -0.51
N THR A 155 -13.29 -5.26 -0.81
CA THR A 155 -12.26 -5.64 0.18
C THR A 155 -12.38 -4.81 1.45
N ARG A 156 -12.50 -3.49 1.33
CA ARG A 156 -12.64 -2.60 2.50
C ARG A 156 -13.90 -2.91 3.33
N ILE A 157 -15.04 -3.13 2.67
CA ILE A 157 -16.31 -3.43 3.36
C ILE A 157 -16.23 -4.81 4.04
N LEU A 158 -15.75 -5.84 3.34
CA LEU A 158 -15.62 -7.19 3.88
C LEU A 158 -14.62 -7.25 5.04
N THR A 159 -13.47 -6.58 4.95
CA THR A 159 -12.53 -6.52 6.08
C THR A 159 -13.17 -5.85 7.29
N SER A 160 -13.92 -4.75 7.12
CA SER A 160 -14.63 -4.12 8.23
C SER A 160 -15.69 -5.04 8.85
N LEU A 161 -16.32 -5.90 8.04
CA LEU A 161 -17.26 -6.91 8.50
C LEU A 161 -16.55 -8.02 9.30
N VAL A 162 -15.37 -8.46 8.87
CA VAL A 162 -14.53 -9.41 9.62
C VAL A 162 -14.15 -8.84 10.99
N TYR A 163 -13.70 -7.58 11.05
CA TYR A 163 -13.38 -6.90 12.32
C TYR A 163 -14.60 -6.64 13.21
N ALA A 164 -15.82 -6.70 12.68
CA ALA A 164 -17.04 -6.64 13.49
C ALA A 164 -17.38 -7.98 14.13
N MET A 165 -16.88 -9.09 13.57
CA MET A 165 -17.14 -10.44 14.08
C MET A 165 -16.00 -10.99 14.95
N VAL A 166 -14.76 -10.56 14.71
CA VAL A 166 -13.58 -11.12 15.38
C VAL A 166 -12.76 -10.04 16.07
N PRO A 167 -12.24 -10.31 17.29
CA PRO A 167 -11.29 -9.42 17.94
C PRO A 167 -10.07 -9.08 17.08
N ILE A 168 -9.64 -7.83 17.21
CA ILE A 168 -8.58 -7.22 16.41
C ILE A 168 -7.24 -7.96 16.49
N HIS A 169 -6.93 -8.66 17.59
CA HIS A 169 -5.64 -9.34 17.77
C HIS A 169 -5.54 -10.69 17.04
N MET A 170 -6.65 -11.23 16.54
CA MET A 170 -6.71 -12.48 15.77
C MET A 170 -6.68 -12.27 14.25
N ASP A 171 -6.59 -11.02 13.80
CA ASP A 171 -6.66 -10.66 12.38
C ASP A 171 -5.57 -11.29 11.52
N TRP A 172 -4.33 -11.38 12.03
CA TRP A 172 -3.26 -12.07 11.33
C TRP A 172 -3.57 -13.57 11.13
N MET A 173 -4.04 -14.24 12.18
CA MET A 173 -4.40 -15.67 12.13
C MET A 173 -5.55 -15.91 11.16
N ILE A 174 -6.58 -15.05 11.18
CA ILE A 174 -7.70 -15.13 10.23
C ILE A 174 -7.24 -14.88 8.81
N GLY A 175 -6.36 -13.90 8.59
CA GLY A 175 -5.79 -13.65 7.28
C GLY A 175 -5.11 -14.90 6.71
N VAL A 176 -4.30 -15.58 7.53
CA VAL A 176 -3.64 -16.84 7.14
C VAL A 176 -4.65 -17.95 6.87
N VAL A 177 -5.61 -18.17 7.78
CA VAL A 177 -6.64 -19.21 7.59
C VAL A 177 -7.46 -18.95 6.34
N LEU A 178 -7.86 -17.70 6.08
CA LEU A 178 -8.61 -17.32 4.89
C LEU A 178 -7.80 -17.52 3.61
N ALA A 179 -6.52 -17.15 3.61
CA ALA A 179 -5.65 -17.35 2.45
C ALA A 179 -5.43 -18.83 2.14
N CYS A 180 -5.14 -19.65 3.17
CA CYS A 180 -4.97 -21.09 3.01
C CYS A 180 -6.28 -21.79 2.61
N ALA A 181 -7.42 -21.38 3.18
CA ALA A 181 -8.73 -21.93 2.81
C ALA A 181 -9.09 -21.57 1.36
N TYR A 182 -8.82 -20.34 0.94
CA TYR A 182 -9.02 -19.92 -0.45
C TYR A 182 -8.14 -20.69 -1.42
N GLU A 183 -6.86 -20.90 -1.09
CA GLU A 183 -5.96 -21.73 -1.90
C GLU A 183 -6.44 -23.18 -1.97
N ALA A 184 -6.86 -23.76 -0.83
CA ALA A 184 -7.42 -25.10 -0.79
C ALA A 184 -8.69 -25.20 -1.66
N CYS A 185 -9.54 -24.17 -1.69
CA CYS A 185 -10.67 -24.10 -2.61
C CYS A 185 -10.22 -24.08 -4.08
N LEU A 186 -9.16 -23.34 -4.43
CA LEU A 186 -8.63 -23.32 -5.79
C LEU A 186 -8.09 -24.69 -6.22
N LEU A 187 -7.41 -25.40 -5.32
CA LEU A 187 -6.74 -26.68 -5.61
C LEU A 187 -7.69 -27.88 -5.60
N PHE A 188 -8.56 -27.98 -4.60
CA PHE A 188 -9.35 -29.20 -4.35
C PHE A 188 -10.79 -29.13 -4.89
N THR A 189 -11.21 -28.01 -5.45
CA THR A 189 -12.57 -27.83 -6.01
C THR A 189 -12.49 -27.39 -7.48
N PRO A 190 -13.57 -27.50 -8.27
CA PRO A 190 -13.57 -27.04 -9.67
C PRO A 190 -13.57 -25.50 -9.80
N LEU A 191 -13.22 -24.76 -8.75
CA LEU A 191 -13.19 -23.31 -8.76
C LEU A 191 -12.13 -22.78 -9.73
N ALA A 192 -10.91 -23.33 -9.73
CA ALA A 192 -9.86 -22.90 -10.67
C ALA A 192 -10.28 -23.13 -12.13
N SER A 193 -10.85 -24.29 -12.45
CA SER A 193 -11.35 -24.60 -13.79
C SER A 193 -12.56 -23.73 -14.18
N PHE A 194 -13.45 -23.41 -13.24
CA PHE A 194 -14.51 -22.43 -13.46
C PHE A 194 -13.96 -21.03 -13.76
N LEU A 195 -12.92 -20.59 -13.03
CA LEU A 195 -12.28 -19.30 -13.22
C LEU A 195 -11.51 -19.19 -14.53
N ASP A 196 -10.97 -20.30 -15.06
CA ASP A 196 -10.31 -20.37 -16.36
C ASP A 196 -11.25 -20.59 -17.55
N SER A 197 -12.51 -21.01 -17.31
CA SER A 197 -13.47 -21.21 -18.40
C SER A 197 -13.84 -19.90 -19.12
N ASP A 198 -14.30 -19.97 -20.36
CA ASP A 198 -14.85 -18.81 -21.08
C ASP A 198 -16.33 -18.56 -20.79
N ASN A 199 -16.94 -19.32 -19.87
CA ASN A 199 -18.34 -19.14 -19.53
C ASN A 199 -18.55 -17.80 -18.80
N ARG A 200 -19.46 -16.98 -19.36
CA ARG A 200 -19.90 -15.67 -18.86
C ARG A 200 -21.41 -15.60 -18.61
N SER A 201 -22.08 -16.75 -18.46
CA SER A 201 -23.53 -16.82 -18.23
C SER A 201 -23.92 -16.22 -16.86
N GLY A 202 -24.63 -15.10 -16.88
CA GLY A 202 -25.09 -14.40 -15.67
C GLY A 202 -24.00 -13.55 -14.99
N PHE A 203 -24.42 -12.78 -13.98
CA PHE A 203 -23.55 -11.77 -13.36
C PHE A 203 -22.32 -12.37 -12.66
N LEU A 204 -22.47 -13.52 -12.00
CA LEU A 204 -21.38 -14.17 -11.27
C LEU A 204 -20.30 -14.66 -12.23
N ALA A 205 -20.66 -15.42 -13.28
CA ALA A 205 -19.70 -15.93 -14.26
C ALA A 205 -19.07 -14.79 -15.09
N ALA A 206 -19.82 -13.72 -15.36
CA ALA A 206 -19.30 -12.54 -16.03
C ALA A 206 -18.20 -11.81 -15.25
N ASN A 207 -18.18 -11.92 -13.91
CA ASN A 207 -17.29 -11.17 -13.02
C ASN A 207 -16.47 -12.05 -12.06
N LYS A 208 -16.34 -13.34 -12.40
CA LYS A 208 -15.83 -14.38 -11.50
C LYS A 208 -14.41 -14.13 -11.03
N GLU A 209 -13.53 -13.59 -11.88
CA GLU A 209 -12.14 -13.27 -11.52
C GLU A 209 -12.09 -12.17 -10.46
N GLY A 210 -12.80 -11.07 -10.70
CA GLY A 210 -12.90 -9.96 -9.76
C GLY A 210 -13.51 -10.37 -8.43
N LEU A 211 -14.56 -11.20 -8.44
CA LEU A 211 -15.25 -11.65 -7.24
C LEU A 211 -14.42 -12.67 -6.43
N ALA A 212 -13.82 -13.65 -7.08
CA ALA A 212 -12.97 -14.65 -6.41
C ALA A 212 -11.75 -13.99 -5.76
N SER A 213 -11.12 -13.03 -6.45
CA SER A 213 -9.93 -12.33 -5.94
C SER A 213 -10.16 -11.55 -4.63
N ILE A 214 -11.40 -11.22 -4.28
CA ILE A 214 -11.73 -10.51 -3.04
C ILE A 214 -11.26 -11.30 -1.81
N ALA A 215 -11.37 -12.63 -1.81
CA ALA A 215 -10.94 -13.46 -0.69
C ALA A 215 -9.44 -13.29 -0.39
N GLY A 216 -8.60 -13.38 -1.42
CA GLY A 216 -7.17 -13.13 -1.33
C GLY A 216 -6.85 -11.71 -0.88
N TYR A 217 -7.52 -10.69 -1.43
CA TYR A 217 -7.28 -9.30 -1.03
C TYR A 217 -7.72 -9.00 0.41
N VAL A 218 -8.79 -9.62 0.91
CA VAL A 218 -9.20 -9.49 2.32
C VAL A 218 -8.15 -10.14 3.23
N ALA A 219 -7.64 -11.32 2.87
CA ALA A 219 -6.58 -11.97 3.62
C ALA A 219 -5.29 -11.14 3.67
N LEU A 220 -4.87 -10.60 2.51
CA LEU A 220 -3.72 -9.71 2.40
C LEU A 220 -3.90 -8.44 3.22
N HIS A 221 -5.10 -7.85 3.20
CA HIS A 221 -5.41 -6.66 3.99
C HIS A 221 -5.28 -6.93 5.50
N LEU A 222 -5.88 -8.02 5.99
CA LEU A 222 -5.82 -8.39 7.41
C LEU A 222 -4.37 -8.61 7.88
N ALA A 223 -3.59 -9.37 7.10
CA ALA A 223 -2.18 -9.61 7.39
C ALA A 223 -1.37 -8.30 7.40
N ALA A 224 -1.57 -7.43 6.40
CA ALA A 224 -0.87 -6.15 6.31
C ALA A 224 -1.25 -5.19 7.45
N ALA A 225 -2.53 -5.11 7.83
CA ALA A 225 -2.99 -4.28 8.94
C ALA A 225 -2.43 -4.75 10.29
N ALA A 226 -2.43 -6.07 10.54
CA ALA A 226 -1.86 -6.67 11.74
C ALA A 226 -0.35 -6.40 11.87
N THR A 227 0.38 -6.56 10.76
CA THR A 227 1.82 -6.31 10.70
C THR A 227 2.15 -4.83 10.84
N ALA A 228 1.35 -3.94 10.24
CA ALA A 228 1.49 -2.50 10.45
C ALA A 228 1.24 -2.10 11.90
N ARG A 229 0.28 -2.71 12.59
CA ARG A 229 0.02 -2.47 14.02
C ARG A 229 1.20 -2.87 14.90
N THR A 230 1.78 -4.04 14.64
CA THR A 230 2.82 -4.63 15.49
C THR A 230 4.22 -4.08 15.19
N LEU A 231 4.57 -3.91 13.91
CA LEU A 231 5.88 -3.46 13.46
C LEU A 231 5.93 -1.96 13.10
N GLY A 232 4.83 -1.37 12.65
CA GLY A 232 4.77 0.06 12.30
C GLY A 232 4.45 0.93 13.51
N TYR A 233 3.20 0.86 13.97
CA TYR A 233 2.61 1.81 14.92
C TYR A 233 2.86 1.51 16.40
N LYS A 234 3.60 0.46 16.73
CA LYS A 234 3.95 0.15 18.13
C LYS A 234 4.80 1.29 18.71
N PRO A 235 4.41 1.90 19.86
CA PRO A 235 5.19 2.95 20.50
C PRO A 235 6.58 2.44 20.90
N ARG A 236 7.60 3.27 20.68
CA ARG A 236 9.00 2.92 20.96
C ARG A 236 9.71 4.04 21.70
N SER A 237 10.65 3.65 22.54
CA SER A 237 11.36 4.57 23.43
C SER A 237 12.87 4.61 23.18
N SER A 238 13.39 3.62 22.45
CA SER A 238 14.83 3.48 22.23
C SER A 238 15.15 3.04 20.81
N ALA A 239 16.39 3.31 20.38
CA ALA A 239 16.89 2.81 19.10
C ALA A 239 16.99 1.28 19.06
N ARG A 240 17.24 0.65 20.22
CA ARG A 240 17.26 -0.82 20.34
C ARG A 240 15.92 -1.44 19.94
N ASP A 241 14.81 -0.80 20.30
CA ASP A 241 13.47 -1.26 19.90
C ASP A 241 13.28 -1.22 18.38
N TRP A 242 13.84 -0.21 17.72
CA TRP A 242 13.85 -0.09 16.27
C TRP A 242 14.78 -1.09 15.58
N ILE A 243 15.94 -1.38 16.18
CA ILE A 243 16.83 -2.44 15.68
C ILE A 243 16.12 -3.80 15.75
N MET A 244 15.48 -4.11 16.89
CA MET A 244 14.70 -5.34 17.05
C MET A 244 13.55 -5.41 16.04
N THR A 245 12.86 -4.30 15.82
CA THR A 245 11.80 -4.21 14.80
C THR A 245 12.35 -4.44 13.40
N GLY A 246 13.49 -3.85 13.06
CA GLY A 246 14.17 -4.07 11.78
C GLY A 246 14.54 -5.54 11.58
N LEU A 247 15.11 -6.19 12.60
CA LEU A 247 15.43 -7.62 12.57
C LEU A 247 14.17 -8.50 12.43
N GLN A 248 13.10 -8.18 13.14
CA GLN A 248 11.81 -8.87 13.00
C GLN A 248 11.25 -8.69 11.59
N ALA A 249 11.27 -7.47 11.05
CA ALA A 249 10.79 -7.18 9.70
C ALA A 249 11.62 -7.91 8.63
N VAL A 250 12.95 -8.00 8.80
CA VAL A 250 13.84 -8.79 7.94
C VAL A 250 13.47 -10.28 8.01
N GLY A 251 13.28 -10.83 9.21
CA GLY A 251 12.89 -12.22 9.40
C GLY A 251 11.54 -12.55 8.75
N VAL A 252 10.53 -11.70 8.97
CA VAL A 252 9.19 -11.83 8.38
C VAL A 252 9.24 -11.71 6.85
N SER A 253 9.97 -10.72 6.33
CA SER A 253 10.12 -10.51 4.88
C SER A 253 10.84 -11.69 4.22
N GLY A 254 11.94 -12.17 4.80
CA GLY A 254 12.67 -13.34 4.33
C GLY A 254 11.82 -14.61 4.35
N ALA A 255 11.09 -14.86 5.44
CA ALA A 255 10.16 -15.98 5.53
C ALA A 255 9.04 -15.89 4.48
N ALA A 256 8.46 -14.70 4.26
CA ALA A 256 7.42 -14.48 3.27
C ALA A 256 7.94 -14.64 1.82
N PHE A 257 9.17 -14.19 1.51
CA PHE A 257 9.79 -14.43 0.20
C PHE A 257 10.06 -15.92 -0.03
N THR A 258 10.59 -16.63 0.96
CA THR A 258 10.80 -18.08 0.86
C THR A 258 9.47 -18.82 0.68
N ALA A 259 8.44 -18.46 1.45
CA ALA A 259 7.10 -19.02 1.29
C ALA A 259 6.52 -18.73 -0.10
N THR A 260 6.71 -17.51 -0.62
CA THR A 260 6.32 -17.15 -1.99
C THR A 260 7.01 -18.05 -3.01
N TYR A 261 8.33 -18.25 -2.89
CA TYR A 261 9.11 -19.08 -3.80
C TYR A 261 8.66 -20.54 -3.77
N VAL A 262 8.49 -21.11 -2.57
CA VAL A 262 7.99 -22.48 -2.40
C VAL A 262 6.60 -22.63 -3.00
N MET A 263 5.66 -21.74 -2.66
CA MET A 263 4.30 -21.81 -3.19
C MET A 263 4.24 -21.64 -4.71
N HIS A 264 5.01 -20.70 -5.27
CA HIS A 264 5.08 -20.45 -6.72
C HIS A 264 5.62 -21.65 -7.50
N THR A 265 6.59 -22.38 -6.94
CA THR A 265 7.26 -23.51 -7.62
C THR A 265 6.60 -24.85 -7.37
N ALA A 266 6.02 -25.06 -6.19
CA ALA A 266 5.55 -26.38 -5.74
C ALA A 266 4.03 -26.53 -5.67
N VAL A 267 3.26 -25.43 -5.64
CA VAL A 267 1.79 -25.49 -5.48
C VAL A 267 1.10 -24.83 -6.65
N ASP A 268 1.03 -23.50 -6.67
CA ASP A 268 0.36 -22.73 -7.71
C ASP A 268 1.18 -21.48 -8.03
N PRO A 269 1.45 -21.20 -9.32
CA PRO A 269 2.20 -20.02 -9.71
C PRO A 269 1.45 -18.74 -9.33
N VAL A 270 2.22 -17.66 -9.16
CA VAL A 270 1.68 -16.35 -8.73
C VAL A 270 0.67 -15.86 -9.76
N SER A 271 -0.56 -15.59 -9.33
CA SER A 271 -1.62 -15.05 -10.18
C SER A 271 -2.29 -13.84 -9.54
N ARG A 272 -2.04 -12.65 -10.09
CA ARG A 272 -2.76 -11.42 -9.70
C ARG A 272 -4.25 -11.52 -9.95
N ARG A 273 -4.63 -12.13 -11.07
CA ARG A 273 -6.03 -12.30 -11.50
C ARG A 273 -6.84 -13.03 -10.45
N LEU A 274 -6.29 -14.11 -9.91
CA LEU A 274 -6.94 -14.92 -8.88
C LEU A 274 -6.70 -14.38 -7.46
N ALA A 275 -5.69 -13.53 -7.28
CA ALA A 275 -5.16 -13.15 -5.97
C ALA A 275 -4.91 -14.38 -5.08
N ASN A 276 -4.30 -15.42 -5.65
CA ASN A 276 -4.01 -16.68 -4.96
C ASN A 276 -2.99 -16.50 -3.81
N LEU A 277 -2.78 -17.53 -3.01
CA LEU A 277 -1.90 -17.45 -1.84
C LEU A 277 -0.48 -17.06 -2.22
N SER A 278 0.07 -17.62 -3.30
CA SER A 278 1.39 -17.24 -3.83
C SER A 278 1.50 -15.74 -4.13
N TYR A 279 0.48 -15.16 -4.77
CA TYR A 279 0.43 -13.72 -5.02
C TYR A 279 0.30 -12.90 -3.74
N CYS A 280 -0.54 -13.32 -2.79
CA CYS A 280 -0.69 -12.62 -1.52
C CYS A 280 0.62 -12.63 -0.71
N LEU A 281 1.34 -13.75 -0.67
CA LEU A 281 2.65 -13.87 -0.03
C LEU A 281 3.69 -12.97 -0.70
N TRP A 282 3.70 -12.91 -2.04
CA TRP A 282 4.60 -12.04 -2.79
C TRP A 282 4.35 -10.56 -2.46
N MET A 283 3.09 -10.13 -2.45
CA MET A 283 2.76 -8.75 -2.13
C MET A 283 3.07 -8.42 -0.67
N TYR A 284 2.81 -9.35 0.24
CA TYR A 284 3.14 -9.21 1.65
C TYR A 284 4.66 -9.15 1.89
N SER A 285 5.46 -9.95 1.18
CA SER A 285 6.92 -9.93 1.28
C SER A 285 7.50 -8.60 0.78
N LEU A 286 6.97 -8.05 -0.33
CA LEU A 286 7.33 -6.73 -0.84
C LEU A 286 6.96 -5.61 0.13
N GLY A 287 5.75 -5.65 0.72
CA GLY A 287 5.31 -4.65 1.69
C GLY A 287 6.17 -4.64 2.96
N THR A 288 6.51 -5.82 3.48
CA THR A 288 7.40 -5.94 4.65
C THR A 288 8.85 -5.59 4.31
N PHE A 289 9.32 -5.89 3.11
CA PHE A 289 10.63 -5.44 2.62
C PHE A 289 10.70 -3.92 2.51
N ALA A 290 9.64 -3.26 2.02
CA ALA A 290 9.58 -1.80 1.99
C ALA A 290 9.68 -1.19 3.40
N LEU A 291 9.08 -1.82 4.41
CA LEU A 291 9.26 -1.44 5.81
C LEU A 291 10.73 -1.58 6.27
N VAL A 292 11.39 -2.70 5.95
CA VAL A 292 12.83 -2.89 6.23
C VAL A 292 13.65 -1.76 5.61
N MET A 293 13.43 -1.47 4.33
CA MET A 293 14.14 -0.40 3.62
C MET A 293 13.89 0.97 4.26
N SER A 294 12.65 1.26 4.67
CA SER A 294 12.33 2.51 5.35
C SER A 294 13.07 2.68 6.68
N ILE A 295 13.15 1.61 7.48
CA ILE A 295 13.87 1.59 8.76
C ILE A 295 15.38 1.76 8.51
N LEU A 296 15.94 1.06 7.52
CA LEU A 296 17.35 1.17 7.14
C LEU A 296 17.71 2.58 6.70
N VAL A 297 16.90 3.21 5.83
CA VAL A 297 17.10 4.59 5.38
C VAL A 297 17.12 5.55 6.57
N THR A 298 16.19 5.41 7.51
CA THR A 298 16.19 6.23 8.73
C THR A 298 17.44 5.99 9.58
N PHE A 299 17.88 4.74 9.75
CA PHE A 299 19.13 4.45 10.47
C PHE A 299 20.35 5.11 9.81
N PHE A 300 20.45 5.07 8.48
CA PHE A 300 21.50 5.77 7.74
C PHE A 300 21.42 7.28 7.95
N ARG A 301 20.22 7.87 7.93
CA ARG A 301 20.04 9.30 8.25
C ARG A 301 20.55 9.59 9.65
N VAL A 302 20.14 8.84 10.66
CA VAL A 302 20.60 9.01 12.05
C VAL A 302 22.13 8.91 12.17
N ALA A 303 22.76 7.98 11.44
CA ALA A 303 24.20 7.80 11.43
C ALA A 303 24.98 9.00 10.86
N LEU A 304 24.40 9.66 9.86
CA LEU A 304 25.04 10.73 9.09
C LEU A 304 24.81 12.14 9.68
N LEU A 305 23.97 12.28 10.70
CA LEU A 305 23.61 13.60 11.23
C LEU A 305 24.75 14.33 11.96
N PRO A 306 24.74 15.68 11.91
CA PRO A 306 25.50 16.51 12.84
C PRO A 306 25.12 16.20 14.29
N SER A 307 26.05 16.36 15.23
CA SER A 307 25.86 16.01 16.66
C SER A 307 24.74 16.78 17.38
N ASN A 308 24.12 17.78 16.74
CA ASN A 308 23.11 18.66 17.33
C ASN A 308 21.65 18.25 16.97
N ALA A 309 21.46 17.20 16.17
CA ALA A 309 20.13 16.75 15.78
C ALA A 309 19.47 15.88 16.85
N HIS A 310 18.19 16.12 17.13
CA HIS A 310 17.40 15.30 18.05
C HIS A 310 16.65 14.21 17.28
N VAL A 311 16.70 12.97 17.77
CA VAL A 311 15.96 11.85 17.21
C VAL A 311 14.72 11.62 18.06
N ASP A 312 13.55 11.68 17.45
CA ASP A 312 12.32 11.22 18.09
C ASP A 312 12.20 9.71 17.91
N TYR A 313 12.45 8.95 18.98
CA TYR A 313 12.38 7.49 18.95
C TYR A 313 10.97 6.92 18.84
N ASN A 314 9.93 7.71 19.12
CA ASN A 314 8.56 7.24 18.98
C ASN A 314 8.13 7.23 17.51
N PHE A 315 8.52 8.26 16.76
CA PHE A 315 8.27 8.35 15.31
C PHE A 315 9.40 7.80 14.46
N PHE A 316 10.57 7.55 15.07
CA PHE A 316 11.82 7.27 14.37
C PHE A 316 12.04 8.28 13.25
N ASP A 317 12.03 9.53 13.66
CA ASP A 317 12.21 10.67 12.79
C ASP A 317 13.32 11.55 13.32
N VAL A 318 13.98 12.22 12.41
CA VAL A 318 15.07 13.12 12.70
C VAL A 318 14.51 14.52 12.73
N ALA A 319 14.34 15.09 13.93
CA ALA A 319 13.95 16.48 14.06
C ALA A 319 15.19 17.36 13.85
N ASN A 320 15.38 17.86 12.63
CA ASN A 320 16.38 18.87 12.32
C ASN A 320 15.69 20.23 12.11
N PRO A 321 16.01 21.28 12.90
CA PRO A 321 15.37 22.59 12.77
C PRO A 321 15.60 23.27 11.41
N ASP A 322 16.64 22.87 10.67
CA ASP A 322 16.97 23.39 9.33
C ASP A 322 16.45 22.50 8.18
N ASP A 323 15.64 21.47 8.46
CA ASP A 323 15.11 20.58 7.41
C ASP A 323 14.02 21.30 6.60
N ASN A 324 14.46 22.07 5.62
CA ASN A 324 13.60 22.68 4.60
C ASN A 324 12.93 21.58 3.78
N ASP A 325 11.75 21.14 4.22
CA ASP A 325 10.71 20.52 3.38
C ASP A 325 11.21 19.41 2.43
N VAL A 326 12.24 18.64 2.81
CA VAL A 326 12.79 17.53 1.99
C VAL A 326 11.71 16.46 1.73
N ASP A 327 10.69 16.43 2.58
CA ASP A 327 9.50 15.57 2.44
C ASP A 327 8.29 16.23 1.77
N LEU A 328 8.43 17.44 1.21
CA LEU A 328 7.32 18.20 0.61
C LEU A 328 6.58 17.37 -0.44
N LEU A 329 7.30 16.68 -1.32
CA LEU A 329 6.68 15.86 -2.36
C LEU A 329 5.91 14.68 -1.74
N TRP A 330 6.52 13.95 -0.79
CA TRP A 330 5.88 12.83 -0.12
C TRP A 330 4.63 13.26 0.64
N LYS A 331 4.71 14.36 1.40
CA LYS A 331 3.58 14.98 2.11
C LYS A 331 2.49 15.40 1.13
N SER A 332 2.87 16.02 0.00
CA SER A 332 1.93 16.50 -1.02
C SER A 332 1.15 15.38 -1.70
N VAL A 333 1.86 14.32 -2.14
CA VAL A 333 1.22 13.13 -2.74
C VAL A 333 0.31 12.45 -1.72
N ASN A 334 0.77 12.31 -0.48
CA ASN A 334 -0.03 11.70 0.59
C ASN A 334 -1.26 12.51 0.98
N TYR A 335 -1.23 13.84 0.83
CA TYR A 335 -2.33 14.72 1.23
C TYR A 335 -3.59 14.49 0.39
N ASN A 336 -3.43 14.18 -0.90
CA ASN A 336 -4.53 13.92 -1.84
C ASN A 336 -4.27 12.69 -2.74
N GLY A 337 -3.72 11.60 -2.19
CA GLY A 337 -3.22 10.46 -2.98
C GLY A 337 -4.21 9.88 -3.99
N MET A 338 -5.49 9.78 -3.63
CA MET A 338 -6.54 9.32 -4.54
C MET A 338 -6.79 10.31 -5.70
N ALA A 339 -6.81 11.62 -5.42
CA ALA A 339 -6.99 12.63 -6.46
C ALA A 339 -5.82 12.60 -7.45
N VAL A 340 -4.60 12.46 -6.94
CA VAL A 340 -3.37 12.36 -7.73
C VAL A 340 -3.43 11.11 -8.62
N PHE A 341 -3.84 9.96 -8.06
CA PHE A 341 -4.04 8.73 -8.82
C PHE A 341 -5.15 8.85 -9.88
N LEU A 342 -6.28 9.48 -9.57
CA LEU A 342 -7.37 9.65 -10.52
C LEU A 342 -6.98 10.59 -11.66
N LEU A 343 -6.32 11.72 -11.35
CA LEU A 343 -5.79 12.63 -12.35
C LEU A 343 -4.83 11.91 -13.29
N ALA A 344 -3.92 11.12 -12.74
CA ALA A 344 -3.01 10.30 -13.52
C ALA A 344 -3.75 9.36 -14.49
N ASN A 345 -4.77 8.63 -14.04
CA ASN A 345 -5.57 7.76 -14.94
C ASN A 345 -6.27 8.55 -16.06
N ILE A 346 -6.80 9.75 -15.77
CA ILE A 346 -7.41 10.61 -16.78
C ILE A 346 -6.36 11.09 -17.79
N LEU A 347 -5.20 11.55 -17.30
CA LEU A 347 -4.09 12.00 -18.15
C LEU A 347 -3.54 10.85 -19.01
N THR A 348 -3.44 9.63 -18.49
CA THR A 348 -3.08 8.44 -19.28
C THR A 348 -4.07 8.23 -20.43
N GLY A 349 -5.38 8.32 -20.16
CA GLY A 349 -6.40 8.23 -21.20
C GLY A 349 -6.26 9.32 -22.27
N LEU A 350 -6.00 10.56 -21.86
CA LEU A 350 -5.77 11.67 -22.78
C LEU A 350 -4.51 11.45 -23.62
N VAL A 351 -3.41 11.03 -23.01
CA VAL A 351 -2.16 10.72 -23.74
C VAL A 351 -2.38 9.61 -24.77
N ASN A 352 -3.14 8.57 -24.40
CA ASN A 352 -3.49 7.48 -25.31
C ASN A 352 -4.29 7.95 -26.52
N VAL A 353 -5.20 8.91 -26.35
CA VAL A 353 -6.01 9.46 -27.45
C VAL A 353 -5.21 10.42 -28.33
N PHE A 354 -4.37 11.29 -27.75
CA PHE A 354 -3.69 12.34 -28.51
C PHE A 354 -2.36 11.91 -29.13
N PHE A 355 -1.57 11.09 -28.42
CA PHE A 355 -0.19 10.80 -28.80
C PHE A 355 0.03 9.38 -29.33
N HIS A 356 -0.99 8.51 -29.31
CA HIS A 356 -0.93 7.12 -29.75
C HIS A 356 0.38 6.40 -29.33
N PRO A 357 0.60 6.18 -28.02
CA PRO A 357 1.89 5.74 -27.47
C PRO A 357 2.48 4.50 -28.14
N ARG A 358 1.64 3.59 -28.65
CA ARG A 358 2.06 2.35 -29.33
C ARG A 358 2.95 2.57 -30.56
N THR A 359 2.86 3.74 -31.21
CA THR A 359 3.62 4.09 -32.41
C THR A 359 4.65 5.21 -32.17
N ALA A 360 4.79 5.66 -30.92
CA ALA A 360 5.68 6.76 -30.57
C ALA A 360 7.15 6.32 -30.55
N SER A 361 8.06 7.23 -30.89
CA SER A 361 9.50 7.02 -30.77
C SER A 361 9.98 7.07 -29.32
N ASP A 362 11.19 6.57 -29.07
CA ASP A 362 11.80 6.54 -27.73
C ASP A 362 11.94 7.94 -27.11
N THR A 363 12.27 8.95 -27.92
CA THR A 363 12.36 10.34 -27.46
C THR A 363 10.99 10.85 -27.00
N VAL A 364 9.93 10.57 -27.78
CA VAL A 364 8.57 10.97 -27.43
C VAL A 364 8.12 10.27 -26.15
N CYS A 365 8.45 8.98 -25.98
CA CYS A 365 8.20 8.23 -24.75
C CYS A 365 8.81 8.92 -23.52
N VAL A 366 10.13 9.16 -23.54
CA VAL A 366 10.84 9.75 -22.40
C VAL A 366 10.32 11.14 -22.06
N VAL A 367 10.16 12.01 -23.07
CA VAL A 367 9.65 13.37 -22.87
C VAL A 367 8.23 13.34 -22.31
N THR A 368 7.35 12.50 -22.86
CA THR A 368 5.96 12.39 -22.41
C THR A 368 5.90 11.91 -20.95
N LEU A 369 6.69 10.91 -20.57
CA LEU A 369 6.73 10.41 -19.19
C LEU A 369 7.25 11.46 -18.20
N ILE A 370 8.28 12.24 -18.57
CA ILE A 370 8.80 13.34 -17.74
C ILE A 370 7.74 14.43 -17.55
N VAL A 371 7.12 14.89 -18.64
CA VAL A 371 6.07 15.92 -18.59
C VAL A 371 4.87 15.43 -17.77
N TYR A 372 4.46 14.18 -17.97
CA TYR A 372 3.36 13.57 -17.26
C TYR A 372 3.61 13.47 -15.75
N ILE A 373 4.76 12.93 -15.32
CA ILE A 373 5.05 12.80 -13.88
C ILE A 373 5.24 14.17 -13.24
N TYR A 374 5.85 15.12 -13.95
CA TYR A 374 6.00 16.49 -13.49
C TYR A 374 4.65 17.17 -13.28
N ALA A 375 3.72 17.07 -14.25
CA ALA A 375 2.39 17.64 -14.15
C ALA A 375 1.60 17.07 -12.96
N VAL A 376 1.66 15.76 -12.75
CA VAL A 376 0.97 15.08 -11.63
C VAL A 376 1.56 15.48 -10.27
N CYS A 377 2.90 15.53 -10.15
CA CYS A 377 3.58 15.96 -8.94
C CYS A 377 3.30 17.45 -8.63
N MET A 378 3.32 18.30 -9.65
CA MET A 378 3.01 19.73 -9.52
C MET A 378 1.57 19.94 -9.03
N PHE A 379 0.60 19.20 -9.59
CA PHE A 379 -0.78 19.20 -9.10
C PHE A 379 -0.88 18.84 -7.61
N ALA A 380 -0.18 17.79 -7.17
CA ALA A 380 -0.16 17.39 -5.76
C ALA A 380 0.40 18.52 -4.86
N VAL A 381 1.52 19.12 -5.26
CA VAL A 381 2.17 20.21 -4.51
C VAL A 381 1.29 21.46 -4.46
N LEU A 382 0.61 21.82 -5.55
CA LEU A 382 -0.29 22.98 -5.57
C LEU A 382 -1.47 22.79 -4.61
N LEU A 383 -2.11 21.63 -4.60
CA LEU A 383 -3.19 21.34 -3.66
C LEU A 383 -2.71 21.39 -2.21
N TYR A 384 -1.52 20.84 -1.94
CA TYR A 384 -0.91 20.86 -0.61
C TYR A 384 -0.60 22.29 -0.14
N ARG A 385 0.07 23.10 -0.98
CA ARG A 385 0.39 24.50 -0.67
C ARG A 385 -0.85 25.36 -0.46
N LYS A 386 -1.92 25.12 -1.23
CA LYS A 386 -3.21 25.81 -1.06
C LYS A 386 -4.06 25.22 0.08
N LYS A 387 -3.59 24.17 0.78
CA LYS A 387 -4.31 23.45 1.83
C LYS A 387 -5.70 22.95 1.39
N ILE A 388 -5.84 22.61 0.11
CA ILE A 388 -7.09 22.10 -0.46
C ILE A 388 -7.09 20.57 -0.31
N LYS A 389 -7.87 20.07 0.65
CA LYS A 389 -8.10 18.65 0.83
C LYS A 389 -9.35 18.22 0.08
N LEU A 390 -9.17 17.49 -1.02
CA LEU A 390 -10.29 16.90 -1.74
C LEU A 390 -10.85 15.77 -0.89
N LYS A 391 -12.12 15.89 -0.49
CA LYS A 391 -12.82 14.86 0.29
C LYS A 391 -13.09 13.63 -0.58
N LEU A 392 -12.03 12.87 -0.82
CA LEU A 392 -12.02 11.57 -1.48
C LEU A 392 -11.66 10.52 -0.42
N PRO A 393 -12.15 9.28 -0.55
CA PRO A 393 -12.30 8.35 0.57
C PRO A 393 -11.02 7.73 1.13
N PHE A 394 -9.85 8.23 0.74
CA PHE A 394 -8.53 7.82 1.22
C PHE A 394 -7.78 8.90 2.01
N THR A 395 -8.45 10.00 2.35
CA THR A 395 -7.79 11.11 3.03
C THR A 395 -8.05 11.20 4.53
#